data_AF-A0A7K2X2K7-F1
#
_entry.id   AF-A0A7K2X2K7-F1
#
_cell.length_a   1.000
_cell.length_b   1.000
_cell.length_c   1.000
_cell.angle_alpha   90.00
_cell.angle_beta   90.00
_cell.angle_gamma   90.00
#
_symmetry.space_group_name_H-M   'P 1'
#
loop_
_entity.id
_entity.type
_entity.pdbx_description
1 polymer ?
#
loop_
_entity_poly.entity_id
_entity_poly.type
_entity_poly.pdbx_seq_one_letter_code
_entity_poly.pdbx_strand_id
1 'polypeptide(L)'
;APAPQPQPQPQAAKQPEPQPAPAQPASDFAPFWFAVPVARPLYAEDGGQAPIAELAPGTWYLAVEQRGQALVAQTQDGRRGVLQDTTGIQRG
;
A
#
# COMPACT_ATOMS: atom_id res chain seq x y z
N ALA A 1 44.19 -3.48 -60.41
CA ALA A 1 44.34 -3.80 -58.97
C ALA A 1 43.19 -3.15 -58.21
N PRO A 2 42.27 -3.91 -57.61
CA PRO A 2 41.22 -3.37 -56.74
C PRO A 2 41.63 -3.39 -55.25
N ALA A 3 41.09 -2.42 -54.51
CA ALA A 3 41.39 -2.05 -53.13
C ALA A 3 40.91 -3.08 -52.06
N PRO A 4 41.48 -3.07 -50.84
CA PRO A 4 41.18 -4.04 -49.81
C PRO A 4 39.86 -3.78 -49.02
N GLN A 5 39.23 -4.91 -48.75
CA GLN A 5 38.17 -5.37 -47.84
C GLN A 5 37.65 -4.50 -46.67
N PRO A 6 36.39 -4.72 -46.24
CA PRO A 6 35.73 -4.00 -45.15
C PRO A 6 36.00 -4.63 -43.77
N GLN A 7 36.13 -3.80 -42.73
CA GLN A 7 36.17 -4.24 -41.32
C GLN A 7 34.79 -4.06 -40.67
N PRO A 8 34.20 -5.09 -40.01
CA PRO A 8 33.03 -4.93 -39.16
C PRO A 8 33.47 -4.50 -37.75
N GLN A 9 32.96 -3.36 -37.28
CA GLN A 9 33.17 -2.88 -35.92
C GLN A 9 32.37 -3.74 -34.91
N PRO A 10 32.95 -4.12 -33.76
CA PRO A 10 32.26 -4.87 -32.72
C PRO A 10 31.20 -4.02 -32.03
N GLN A 11 30.04 -4.63 -31.81
CA GLN A 11 28.93 -4.11 -31.02
C GLN A 11 29.40 -3.58 -29.66
N ALA A 12 29.26 -2.27 -29.46
CA ALA A 12 29.29 -1.67 -28.14
C ALA A 12 28.10 -2.23 -27.35
N ALA A 13 28.41 -3.11 -26.40
CA ALA A 13 27.49 -3.65 -25.43
C ALA A 13 26.78 -2.49 -24.73
N LYS A 14 25.48 -2.35 -24.99
CA LYS A 14 24.58 -1.55 -24.18
C LYS A 14 24.52 -2.21 -22.81
N GLN A 15 25.34 -1.72 -21.87
CA GLN A 15 25.11 -1.93 -20.45
C GLN A 15 23.75 -1.31 -20.13
N PRO A 16 22.75 -2.08 -19.69
CA PRO A 16 21.58 -1.48 -19.08
C PRO A 16 22.06 -0.87 -17.76
N GLU A 17 21.98 0.45 -17.66
CA GLU A 17 21.95 1.12 -16.36
C GLU A 17 20.94 0.38 -15.46
N PRO A 18 21.25 0.13 -14.18
CA PRO A 18 20.28 -0.38 -13.24
C PRO A 18 19.19 0.68 -13.09
N GLN A 19 18.14 0.52 -13.90
CA GLN A 19 16.87 1.20 -13.77
C GLN A 19 16.46 1.06 -12.29
N PRO A 20 16.12 2.15 -11.58
CA PRO A 20 15.59 2.03 -10.23
C PRO A 20 14.42 1.06 -10.32
N ALA A 21 14.56 -0.08 -9.65
CA ALA A 21 13.48 -1.05 -9.55
C ALA A 21 12.23 -0.27 -9.12
N PRO A 22 11.10 -0.39 -9.83
CA PRO A 22 9.86 0.16 -9.33
C PRO A 22 9.71 -0.43 -7.93
N ALA A 23 9.63 0.44 -6.92
CA ALA A 23 9.21 0.04 -5.59
C ALA A 23 8.03 -0.91 -5.80
N GLN A 24 8.17 -2.16 -5.32
CA GLN A 24 7.13 -3.17 -5.45
C GLN A 24 5.81 -2.48 -5.15
N PRO A 25 4.80 -2.52 -6.05
CA PRO A 25 3.56 -1.82 -5.81
C PRO A 25 3.10 -2.24 -4.41
N ALA A 26 2.99 -1.29 -3.50
CA ALA A 26 2.21 -1.51 -2.30
C ALA A 26 0.90 -2.07 -2.83
N SER A 27 0.66 -3.35 -2.54
CA SER A 27 -0.35 -4.20 -3.16
C SER A 27 -1.58 -3.38 -3.51
N ASP A 28 -2.02 -3.39 -4.78
CA ASP A 28 -3.16 -2.61 -5.35
C ASP A 28 -4.34 -2.43 -4.38
N PHE A 29 -4.19 -1.52 -3.42
CA PHE A 29 -5.15 -1.34 -2.34
C PHE A 29 -6.10 -0.26 -2.80
N ALA A 30 -7.31 -0.66 -3.19
CA ALA A 30 -8.40 0.26 -3.45
C ALA A 30 -9.05 0.65 -2.12
N PRO A 31 -9.17 1.95 -1.79
CA PRO A 31 -9.93 2.38 -0.63
C PRO A 31 -11.37 1.85 -0.68
N PHE A 32 -11.86 1.34 0.45
CA PHE A 32 -13.21 0.79 0.56
C PHE A 32 -13.85 1.22 1.86
N TRP A 33 -15.18 1.34 1.84
CA TRP A 33 -15.94 1.62 3.04
C TRP A 33 -16.13 0.32 3.82
N PHE A 34 -16.02 0.39 5.14
CA PHE A 34 -16.29 -0.75 6.01
C PHE A 34 -17.02 -0.36 7.29
N ALA A 35 -17.73 -1.32 7.87
CA ALA A 35 -18.36 -1.20 9.18
C ALA A 35 -17.93 -2.33 10.10
N VAL A 36 -17.84 -2.05 11.40
CA VAL A 36 -17.47 -3.04 12.43
C VAL A 36 -18.72 -3.63 13.10
N PRO A 37 -18.73 -4.93 13.47
CA PRO A 37 -19.87 -5.55 14.14
C PRO A 37 -19.93 -5.26 15.65
N VAL A 38 -18.78 -4.95 16.26
CA VAL A 38 -18.61 -4.59 17.67
C VAL A 38 -17.64 -3.43 17.76
N ALA A 39 -17.64 -2.70 18.88
CA ALA A 39 -16.71 -1.59 19.09
C ALA A 39 -15.24 -2.05 18.96
N ARG A 40 -14.45 -1.37 18.12
CA ARG A 40 -13.04 -1.70 17.90
C ARG A 40 -12.12 -0.52 18.20
N PRO A 41 -11.05 -0.71 19.00
CA PRO A 41 -10.06 0.32 19.21
C PRO A 41 -9.29 0.59 17.91
N LEU A 42 -9.06 1.87 17.65
CA LEU A 42 -8.20 2.35 16.58
C LEU A 42 -6.90 2.87 17.21
N TYR A 43 -5.76 2.42 16.70
CA TYR A 43 -4.44 2.77 17.23
C TYR A 43 -3.74 3.78 16.33
N ALA A 44 -2.75 4.50 16.85
CA ALA A 44 -1.96 5.41 16.03
C ALA A 44 -1.13 4.65 14.98
N GLU A 45 -0.92 5.26 13.81
CA GLU A 45 -0.10 4.68 12.72
C GLU A 45 1.40 4.59 13.09
N ASP A 46 1.82 5.29 14.14
CA ASP A 46 3.19 5.30 14.70
C ASP A 46 3.54 4.05 15.53
N GLY A 47 2.57 3.16 15.76
CA GLY A 47 2.77 1.93 16.53
C GLY A 47 2.44 2.04 18.02
N GLY A 48 1.88 3.17 18.47
CA GLY A 48 1.39 3.34 19.84
C GLY A 48 0.35 2.29 20.23
N GLN A 49 0.46 1.77 21.46
CA GLN A 49 -0.50 0.83 22.05
C GLN A 49 -1.73 1.51 22.65
N ALA A 50 -1.71 2.83 22.79
CA ALA A 50 -2.87 3.58 23.28
C ALA A 50 -3.87 3.78 22.13
N PRO A 51 -5.16 3.46 22.32
CA PRO A 51 -6.18 3.77 21.33
C PRO A 51 -6.36 5.29 21.20
N ILE A 52 -6.46 5.76 19.96
CA ILE A 52 -6.68 7.17 19.61
C ILE A 52 -8.15 7.46 19.26
N ALA A 53 -8.91 6.41 18.95
CA ALA A 53 -10.34 6.45 18.68
C ALA A 53 -10.95 5.05 18.86
N GLU A 54 -12.28 4.97 18.86
CA GLU A 54 -13.03 3.72 18.88
C GLU A 54 -14.00 3.71 17.70
N LEU A 55 -13.95 2.65 16.89
CA LEU A 55 -14.88 2.42 15.80
C LEU A 55 -16.15 1.80 16.39
N ALA A 56 -17.25 2.54 16.39
CA ALA A 56 -18.56 2.04 16.82
C ALA A 56 -19.28 1.26 15.69
N PRO A 57 -20.10 0.25 16.04
CA PRO A 57 -21.01 -0.41 15.10
C PRO A 57 -22.03 0.55 14.49
N GLY A 58 -22.46 0.26 13.26
CA GLY A 58 -23.43 1.09 12.52
C GLY A 58 -22.83 2.34 11.86
N THR A 59 -21.56 2.66 12.15
CA THR A 59 -20.82 3.72 11.47
C THR A 59 -19.91 3.12 10.38
N TRP A 60 -19.88 3.78 9.23
CA TRP A 60 -18.99 3.43 8.13
C TRP A 60 -17.69 4.24 8.20
N TYR A 61 -16.57 3.55 8.05
CA TYR A 61 -15.22 4.09 8.07
C TYR A 61 -14.52 3.75 6.76
N LEU A 62 -13.57 4.57 6.35
CA LEU A 62 -12.86 4.35 5.09
C LEU A 62 -11.56 3.59 5.36
N ALA A 63 -11.39 2.40 4.81
CA ALA A 63 -10.09 1.75 4.79
C ALA A 63 -9.27 2.37 3.65
N VAL A 64 -8.10 2.92 3.97
CA VAL A 64 -7.25 3.66 3.00
C VAL A 64 -5.93 2.96 2.70
N GLU A 65 -5.50 2.04 3.57
CA GLU A 65 -4.30 1.22 3.38
C GLU A 65 -4.45 -0.11 4.12
N GLN A 66 -3.76 -1.16 3.65
CA GLN A 66 -3.65 -2.44 4.34
C GLN A 66 -2.22 -2.63 4.88
N ARG A 67 -2.11 -2.84 6.20
CA ARG A 67 -0.84 -3.09 6.90
C ARG A 67 -0.80 -4.53 7.39
N GLY A 68 -0.40 -5.45 6.52
CA GLY A 68 -0.46 -6.89 6.80
C GLY A 68 -1.90 -7.36 6.98
N GLN A 69 -2.27 -7.76 8.19
CA GLN A 69 -3.64 -8.16 8.56
C GLN A 69 -4.49 -6.99 9.10
N ALA A 70 -3.84 -5.87 9.43
CA ALA A 70 -4.49 -4.67 9.92
C ALA A 70 -4.88 -3.75 8.76
N LEU A 71 -5.83 -2.85 9.02
CA LEU A 71 -6.26 -1.83 8.06
C LEU A 71 -6.02 -0.45 8.64
N VAL A 72 -5.53 0.48 7.83
CA VAL A 72 -5.57 1.89 8.18
C VAL A 72 -6.98 2.39 7.88
N ALA A 73 -7.70 2.75 8.93
CA ALA A 73 -9.01 3.35 8.84
C ALA A 73 -8.92 4.86 8.99
N GLN A 74 -9.68 5.56 8.16
CA GLN A 74 -9.95 6.97 8.29
C GLN A 74 -11.38 7.15 8.82
N THR A 75 -11.49 7.83 9.95
CA THR A 75 -12.77 8.21 10.55
C THR A 75 -13.35 9.46 9.86
N GLN A 76 -14.65 9.67 10.03
CA GLN A 76 -15.36 10.82 9.43
C GLN A 76 -14.88 12.19 9.94
N ASP A 77 -14.30 12.24 11.14
CA ASP A 77 -13.66 13.45 11.68
C ASP A 77 -12.23 13.67 11.15
N GLY A 78 -11.77 12.81 10.23
CA GLY A 78 -10.49 12.92 9.55
C GLY A 78 -9.32 12.25 10.27
N ARG A 79 -9.54 11.62 11.44
CA ARG A 79 -8.48 10.87 12.13
C ARG A 79 -8.17 9.61 11.36
N ARG A 80 -6.88 9.30 11.27
CA ARG A 80 -6.38 8.05 10.70
C ARG A 80 -5.75 7.22 11.80
N GLY A 81 -5.98 5.91 11.74
CA GLY A 81 -5.35 4.98 12.65
C GLY A 81 -5.43 3.55 12.15
N VAL A 82 -4.74 2.66 12.84
CA VAL A 82 -4.64 1.24 12.50
C VAL A 82 -5.68 0.46 13.28
N LEU A 83 -6.58 -0.18 12.55
CA LEU A 83 -7.49 -1.20 13.04
C LEU A 83 -6.79 -2.56 12.99
N GLN A 84 -6.41 -3.07 14.16
CA GLN A 84 -5.73 -4.37 14.30
C GLN A 84 -6.70 -5.53 14.15
N ASP A 85 -7.93 -5.39 14.67
CA ASP A 85 -8.96 -6.43 14.61
C ASP A 85 -9.92 -6.16 13.45
N THR A 86 -9.63 -6.80 12.32
CA THR A 86 -10.45 -6.74 11.09
C THR A 86 -11.47 -7.89 11.01
N THR A 87 -11.68 -8.62 12.11
CA THR A 87 -12.57 -9.77 12.15
C THR A 87 -14.03 -9.35 12.05
N GLY A 88 -14.73 -9.88 11.04
CA GLY A 88 -16.17 -9.66 10.86
C GLY A 88 -16.55 -8.28 10.33
N ILE A 89 -15.58 -7.49 9.81
CA ILE A 89 -15.91 -6.20 9.17
C ILE A 89 -16.77 -6.43 7.92
N GLN A 90 -17.76 -5.57 7.74
CA GLN A 90 -18.55 -5.49 6.52
C GLN A 90 -17.84 -4.55 5.57
N ARG A 91 -17.68 -4.89 4.29
CA ARG A 91 -17.06 -4.03 3.27
C ARG A 91 -18.10 -3.70 2.20
N GLY A 92 -18.07 -2.47 1.68
CA GLY A 92 -18.99 -1.95 0.67
C GLY A 92 -18.32 -1.08 -0.36
#